data_AF-A0A256ACB2-F1
#
_entry.id   AF-A0A256ACB2-F1
#
_cell.length_a   1.000
_cell.length_b   1.000
_cell.length_c   1.000
_cell.angle_alpha   90.00
_cell.angle_beta   90.00
_cell.angle_gamma   90.00
#
_symmetry.space_group_name_H-M   'P 1'
#
loop_
_entity.id
_entity.type
_entity.pdbx_description
1 polymer ?
#
loop_
_entity_poly.entity_id
_entity_poly.type
_entity_poly.pdbx_seq_one_letter_code
_entity_poly.pdbx_strand_id
1 'polypeptide(L)'
;MDNGGSGGSDELKITGADADTAVTELNQDSQLNLVRDQNTGKVTMADKSKIDYNTLTCEDQALYNIIEDTSKTVNLSTTQDMVRTNSAGKIQPFILGHYNGQNATDSFQEVNMIQAQNLEANGGQTAGTTVRHEIFEGASALSIVNTPVTTQTPNFVPPAFTANVYNQAHLQAVRMDSNFKLSNLGGNQVYYQQKPPTLWFNFNLNANASTPGDPGWFVLQK
;
A
#
# COMPACT_ATOMS: atom_id res chain seq x y z
N MET A 1 8.12 8.66 42.46
CA MET A 1 8.72 9.36 41.32
C MET A 1 8.48 8.48 40.11
N ASP A 2 7.83 9.08 39.11
CA ASP A 2 7.40 8.48 37.86
C ASP A 2 8.52 7.69 37.16
N ASN A 3 8.20 6.48 36.70
CA ASN A 3 8.97 5.80 35.67
C ASN A 3 8.09 5.78 34.41
N GLY A 4 8.03 6.93 33.76
CA GLY A 4 7.31 7.15 32.51
C GLY A 4 7.97 6.38 31.37
N GLY A 5 7.43 5.19 31.08
CA GLY A 5 7.60 4.49 29.81
C GLY A 5 6.26 4.47 29.07
N SER A 6 5.91 5.57 28.44
CA SER A 6 4.87 5.67 27.41
C SER A 6 5.60 5.77 26.06
N GLY A 7 5.28 5.05 25.00
CA GLY A 7 4.22 4.10 24.76
C GLY A 7 4.47 3.40 23.42
N GLY A 8 3.78 2.30 23.21
CA GLY A 8 3.79 1.57 21.94
C GLY A 8 2.57 0.68 21.91
N SER A 9 1.38 1.27 21.76
CA SER A 9 0.25 0.49 21.27
C SER A 9 0.42 0.42 19.76
N ASP A 10 1.04 -0.67 19.33
CA ASP A 10 1.02 -1.14 17.95
C ASP A 10 -0.38 -1.01 17.32
N GLU A 11 -0.43 -0.51 16.08
CA GLU A 11 -1.66 -0.05 15.42
C GLU A 11 -1.49 0.14 13.91
N LEU A 12 -2.60 0.18 13.16
CA LEU A 12 -2.62 0.72 11.80
C LEU A 12 -2.53 2.25 11.83
N LYS A 13 -1.57 2.81 11.09
CA LYS A 13 -1.43 4.25 10.87
C LYS A 13 -1.52 4.58 9.39
N ILE A 14 -2.38 5.56 9.08
CA ILE A 14 -2.44 6.19 7.76
C ILE A 14 -2.03 7.66 7.92
N THR A 15 -0.93 8.03 7.27
CA THR A 15 -0.34 9.38 7.33
C THR A 15 -0.13 9.92 5.91
N GLY A 16 0.44 11.13 5.79
CA GLY A 16 0.72 11.75 4.50
C GLY A 16 -0.36 12.71 4.02
N ALA A 17 -0.14 13.30 2.84
CA ALA A 17 -0.91 14.44 2.34
C ALA A 17 -2.38 14.10 2.02
N ASP A 18 -2.67 12.86 1.67
CA ASP A 18 -4.00 12.34 1.29
C ASP A 18 -4.53 11.28 2.26
N ALA A 19 -4.09 11.31 3.52
CA ALA A 19 -4.47 10.29 4.51
C ALA A 19 -6.00 10.22 4.73
N ASP A 20 -6.66 11.39 4.76
CA ASP A 20 -8.12 11.47 4.93
C ASP A 20 -8.86 10.96 3.68
N THR A 21 -8.32 11.22 2.49
CA THR A 21 -8.82 10.66 1.22
C THR A 21 -8.69 9.14 1.22
N ALA A 22 -7.51 8.60 1.56
CA ALA A 22 -7.29 7.15 1.63
C ALA A 22 -8.26 6.45 2.58
N VAL A 23 -8.54 7.03 3.76
CA VAL A 23 -9.53 6.48 4.69
C VAL A 23 -10.95 6.58 4.16
N THR A 24 -11.28 7.65 3.42
CA THR A 24 -12.57 7.79 2.75
C THR A 24 -12.76 6.72 1.68
N GLU A 25 -11.77 6.51 0.81
CA GLU A 25 -11.82 5.47 -0.23
C GLU A 25 -11.87 4.07 0.40
N LEU A 26 -11.10 3.82 1.46
CA LEU A 26 -11.12 2.55 2.18
C LEU A 26 -12.48 2.27 2.82
N ASN A 27 -13.16 3.29 3.35
CA ASN A 27 -14.53 3.20 3.88
C ASN A 27 -15.58 2.92 2.81
N GLN A 28 -15.39 3.42 1.58
CA GLN A 28 -16.30 3.09 0.48
C GLN A 28 -16.17 1.61 0.07
N ASP A 29 -15.01 1.01 0.33
CA ASP A 29 -14.66 -0.36 -0.05
C ASP A 29 -14.71 -1.36 1.13
N SER A 30 -15.17 -0.93 2.31
CA SER A 30 -15.15 -1.73 3.55
C SER A 30 -16.43 -1.57 4.39
N GLN A 31 -16.80 -2.63 5.11
CA GLN A 31 -17.92 -2.62 6.07
C GLN A 31 -17.54 -2.09 7.47
N LEU A 32 -16.27 -1.76 7.71
CA LEU A 32 -15.72 -1.56 9.06
C LEU A 32 -15.90 -0.16 9.66
N ASN A 33 -16.41 0.80 8.89
CA ASN A 33 -16.61 2.21 9.30
C ASN A 33 -15.40 2.78 10.09
N LEU A 34 -14.33 3.03 9.36
CA LEU A 34 -13.02 3.43 9.84
C LEU A 34 -12.97 4.93 10.18
N VAL A 35 -12.30 5.25 11.28
CA VAL A 35 -12.02 6.61 11.73
C VAL A 35 -10.53 6.77 11.94
N ARG A 36 -9.98 7.89 11.44
CA ARG A 36 -8.58 8.26 11.59
C ARG A 36 -8.41 9.36 12.63
N ASP A 37 -7.51 9.16 13.58
CA ASP A 37 -7.01 10.24 14.41
C ASP A 37 -6.07 11.12 13.58
N GLN A 38 -6.43 12.40 13.42
CA GLN A 38 -5.69 13.31 12.54
C GLN A 38 -4.27 13.62 13.02
N ASN A 39 -4.02 13.57 14.33
CA ASN A 39 -2.73 13.93 14.92
C ASN A 39 -1.73 12.77 14.86
N THR A 40 -2.22 11.54 15.01
CA THR A 40 -1.38 10.35 15.14
C THR A 40 -1.40 9.46 13.90
N GLY A 41 -2.39 9.61 13.02
CA GLY A 41 -2.62 8.71 11.89
C GLY A 41 -3.29 7.40 12.26
N LYS A 42 -3.51 7.12 13.55
CA LYS A 42 -4.13 5.88 14.01
C LYS A 42 -5.50 5.69 13.38
N VAL A 43 -5.73 4.51 12.81
CA VAL A 43 -7.04 4.09 12.31
C VAL A 43 -7.73 3.20 13.35
N THR A 44 -9.02 3.44 13.56
CA THR A 44 -9.88 2.66 14.45
C THR A 44 -11.22 2.36 13.78
N MET A 45 -11.99 1.41 14.30
CA MET A 45 -13.36 1.14 13.83
C MET A 45 -14.37 1.88 14.71
N ALA A 46 -15.17 2.76 14.12
CA ALA A 46 -16.29 3.38 14.82
C ALA A 46 -17.37 2.34 15.11
N ASP A 47 -18.05 2.48 16.26
CA ASP A 47 -19.14 1.59 16.67
C ASP A 47 -18.76 0.10 16.63
N LYS A 48 -17.50 -0.25 16.92
CA LYS A 48 -16.97 -1.62 16.87
C LYS A 48 -17.87 -2.68 17.53
N SER A 49 -18.57 -2.35 18.61
CA SER A 49 -19.49 -3.27 19.29
C SER A 49 -20.70 -3.70 18.45
N LYS A 50 -20.98 -3.00 17.33
CA LYS A 50 -22.04 -3.32 16.37
C LYS A 50 -21.55 -4.14 15.17
N ILE A 51 -20.23 -4.37 15.06
CA ILE A 51 -19.65 -5.15 13.96
C ILE A 51 -19.78 -6.64 14.31
N ASP A 52 -20.53 -7.39 13.50
CA ASP A 52 -20.52 -8.85 13.55
C ASP A 52 -19.41 -9.40 12.67
N TYR A 53 -18.29 -9.75 13.28
CA TYR A 53 -17.09 -10.26 12.61
C TYR A 53 -17.36 -11.42 11.64
N ASN A 54 -18.29 -12.31 11.99
CA ASN A 54 -18.56 -13.50 11.18
C ASN A 54 -19.35 -13.21 9.89
N THR A 55 -19.90 -11.99 9.78
CA THR A 55 -20.66 -11.54 8.60
C THR A 55 -19.82 -10.71 7.64
N LEU A 56 -18.63 -10.26 8.07
CA LEU A 56 -17.68 -9.52 7.25
C LEU A 56 -17.16 -10.38 6.08
N THR A 57 -16.77 -9.72 5.00
CA THR A 57 -16.01 -10.36 3.92
C THR A 57 -14.64 -10.85 4.42
N CYS A 58 -13.98 -11.73 3.68
CA CYS A 58 -12.63 -12.19 4.05
C CYS A 58 -11.63 -11.02 4.13
N GLU A 59 -11.78 -10.07 3.21
CA GLU A 59 -11.00 -8.84 3.15
C GLU A 59 -11.24 -7.95 4.37
N ASP A 60 -12.50 -7.74 4.76
CA ASP A 60 -12.83 -6.95 5.95
C ASP A 60 -12.40 -7.66 7.24
N GLN A 61 -12.47 -9.00 7.30
CA GLN A 61 -11.91 -9.75 8.44
C GLN A 61 -10.40 -9.57 8.57
N ALA A 62 -9.68 -9.59 7.44
CA ALA A 62 -8.24 -9.36 7.43
C ALA A 62 -7.89 -7.92 7.85
N LEU A 63 -8.62 -6.92 7.36
CA LEU A 63 -8.43 -5.53 7.74
C LEU A 63 -8.79 -5.28 9.21
N TYR A 64 -9.90 -5.86 9.70
CA TYR A 64 -10.29 -5.85 11.11
C TYR A 64 -9.15 -6.37 11.98
N ASN A 65 -8.59 -7.53 11.63
CA ASN A 65 -7.50 -8.15 12.38
C ASN A 65 -6.25 -7.27 12.40
N ILE A 66 -5.91 -6.59 11.30
CA ILE A 66 -4.77 -5.67 11.24
C ILE A 66 -4.97 -4.44 12.13
N ILE A 67 -6.17 -3.86 12.15
CA ILE A 67 -6.50 -2.70 13.00
C ILE A 67 -6.43 -3.07 14.48
N GLU A 68 -6.81 -4.30 14.82
CA GLU A 68 -6.85 -4.81 16.19
C GLU A 68 -5.53 -5.40 16.69
N ASP A 69 -4.59 -5.67 15.79
CA ASP A 69 -3.31 -6.26 16.14
C ASP A 69 -2.43 -5.24 16.85
N THR A 70 -2.33 -5.40 18.17
CA THR A 70 -1.50 -4.57 19.06
C THR A 70 -0.11 -5.17 19.30
N SER A 71 0.38 -6.01 18.39
CA SER A 71 1.75 -6.55 18.43
C SER A 71 2.69 -6.01 17.34
N LYS A 72 2.16 -5.24 16.38
CA LYS A 72 2.91 -4.55 15.33
C LYS A 72 2.25 -3.26 14.86
N THR A 73 3.07 -2.26 14.51
CA THR A 73 2.59 -1.03 13.88
C THR A 73 2.66 -1.14 12.35
N VAL A 74 1.52 -1.12 11.68
CA VAL A 74 1.44 -1.07 10.21
C VAL A 74 1.35 0.39 9.78
N ASN A 75 2.39 0.89 9.09
CA ASN A 75 2.41 2.27 8.60
C ASN A 75 2.11 2.31 7.10
N LEU A 76 1.11 3.09 6.72
CA LEU A 76 0.84 3.50 5.34
C LEU A 76 0.98 5.03 5.25
N SER A 77 1.86 5.50 4.38
CA SER A 77 2.00 6.91 4.04
C SER A 77 1.37 7.17 2.67
N THR A 78 0.57 8.20 2.57
CA THR A 78 -0.07 8.63 1.33
C THR A 78 0.75 9.75 0.70
N THR A 79 0.82 9.76 -0.63
CA THR A 79 1.42 10.86 -1.37
C THR A 79 0.65 11.13 -2.65
N GLN A 80 0.90 12.31 -3.20
CA GLN A 80 0.47 12.74 -4.53
C GLN A 80 1.65 12.75 -5.52
N ASP A 81 2.86 12.49 -5.03
CA ASP A 81 4.08 12.58 -5.82
C ASP A 81 4.07 11.56 -6.96
N MET A 82 4.05 12.05 -8.19
CA MET A 82 4.04 11.20 -9.38
C MET A 82 5.41 10.64 -9.74
N VAL A 83 6.47 11.17 -9.13
CA VAL A 83 7.85 10.79 -9.40
C VAL A 83 8.67 10.76 -8.13
N ARG A 84 9.67 9.88 -8.11
CA ARG A 84 10.67 9.78 -7.06
C ARG A 84 12.05 9.97 -7.64
N THR A 85 12.97 10.50 -6.84
CA THR A 85 14.39 10.48 -7.18
C THR A 85 15.03 9.28 -6.49
N ASN A 86 15.59 8.35 -7.25
CA ASN A 86 16.30 7.21 -6.66
C ASN A 86 17.64 7.66 -6.06
N SER A 87 18.33 6.76 -5.35
CA SER A 87 19.63 7.03 -4.72
C SER A 87 20.74 7.44 -5.70
N ALA A 88 20.56 7.22 -7.01
CA ALA A 88 21.46 7.64 -8.08
C ALA A 88 21.06 8.99 -8.71
N GLY A 89 20.09 9.71 -8.13
CA GLY A 89 19.62 11.00 -8.64
C GLY A 89 18.71 10.92 -9.86
N LYS A 90 18.26 9.72 -10.26
CA LYS A 90 17.36 9.55 -11.41
C LYS A 90 15.91 9.66 -10.98
N ILE A 91 15.15 10.44 -11.74
CA ILE A 91 13.71 10.54 -11.61
C ILE A 91 13.07 9.25 -12.16
N GLN A 92 12.26 8.58 -11.35
CA GLN A 92 11.49 7.41 -11.70
C GLN A 92 10.00 7.66 -11.39
N PRO A 93 9.08 7.09 -12.17
CA PRO A 93 7.64 7.18 -11.90
C PRO A 93 7.32 6.53 -10.55
N PHE A 94 6.40 7.12 -9.80
CA PHE A 94 5.77 6.46 -8.65
C PHE A 94 4.31 6.16 -9.01
N ILE A 95 4.02 4.87 -9.19
CA ILE A 95 2.83 4.43 -9.93
C ILE A 95 1.68 4.13 -8.98
N LEU A 96 1.85 3.27 -7.97
CA LEU A 96 0.76 2.90 -7.06
C LEU A 96 1.29 2.71 -5.65
N GLY A 97 1.99 1.60 -5.41
CA GLY A 97 2.54 1.22 -4.10
C GLY A 97 4.07 1.26 -4.07
N HIS A 98 4.64 1.55 -2.91
CA HIS A 98 6.07 1.34 -2.66
C HIS A 98 6.34 1.04 -1.19
N TYR A 99 7.04 -0.05 -0.95
CA TYR A 99 7.54 -0.38 0.38
C TYR A 99 8.89 0.28 0.63
N ASN A 100 9.01 0.88 1.82
CA ASN A 100 10.24 1.42 2.35
C ASN A 100 10.57 0.79 3.69
N GLY A 101 11.85 0.85 4.06
CA GLY A 101 12.38 0.37 5.33
C GLY A 101 13.23 -0.91 5.19
N GLN A 102 14.04 -1.15 6.21
CA GLN A 102 15.02 -2.23 6.30
C GLN A 102 14.81 -3.11 7.53
N ASN A 103 13.79 -2.84 8.35
CA ASN A 103 13.41 -3.63 9.52
C ASN A 103 11.97 -3.29 9.93
N ALA A 104 11.44 -4.03 10.91
CA ALA A 104 10.06 -3.83 11.36
C ALA A 104 9.81 -2.46 12.02
N THR A 105 10.86 -1.79 12.51
CA THR A 105 10.74 -0.49 13.20
C THR A 105 10.78 0.72 12.27
N ASP A 106 11.34 0.57 11.06
CA ASP A 106 11.44 1.64 10.06
C ASP A 106 10.66 1.35 8.77
N SER A 107 9.92 0.24 8.73
CA SER A 107 9.12 -0.12 7.57
C SER A 107 7.82 0.64 7.45
N PHE A 108 7.53 1.10 6.24
CA PHE A 108 6.26 1.69 5.88
C PHE A 108 5.94 1.44 4.41
N GLN A 109 4.65 1.31 4.13
CA GLN A 109 4.13 1.32 2.78
C GLN A 109 3.81 2.75 2.37
N GLU A 110 3.93 3.01 1.08
CA GLU A 110 3.48 4.24 0.46
C GLU A 110 2.46 3.95 -0.62
N VAL A 111 1.39 4.75 -0.66
CA VAL A 111 0.39 4.71 -1.72
C VAL A 111 0.27 6.07 -2.39
N ASN A 112 0.24 6.07 -3.73
CA ASN A 112 -0.11 7.25 -4.50
C ASN A 112 -1.62 7.31 -4.72
N MET A 113 -2.30 8.21 -4.00
CA MET A 113 -3.76 8.29 -4.05
C MET A 113 -4.29 8.83 -5.38
N ILE A 114 -3.60 9.80 -5.99
CA ILE A 114 -3.97 10.30 -7.33
C ILE A 114 -3.95 9.16 -8.34
N GLN A 115 -2.95 8.29 -8.29
CA GLN A 115 -2.87 7.18 -9.23
C GLN A 115 -3.84 6.05 -8.92
N ALA A 116 -4.12 5.78 -7.64
CA ALA A 116 -5.17 4.85 -7.25
C ALA A 116 -6.54 5.30 -7.78
N GLN A 117 -6.89 6.58 -7.64
CA GLN A 117 -8.12 7.16 -8.17
C GLN A 117 -8.14 7.20 -9.71
N ASN A 118 -7.01 7.49 -10.36
CA ASN A 118 -6.92 7.43 -11.81
C ASN A 118 -7.13 6.00 -12.33
N LEU A 119 -6.56 4.99 -11.66
CA LEU A 119 -6.78 3.59 -11.98
C LEU A 119 -8.27 3.24 -11.91
N GLU A 120 -8.95 3.63 -10.83
CA GLU A 120 -10.39 3.43 -10.66
C GLU A 120 -11.21 4.14 -11.76
N ALA A 121 -10.95 5.43 -12.01
CA ALA A 121 -11.66 6.22 -13.00
C ALA A 121 -11.56 5.67 -14.43
N ASN A 122 -10.55 4.83 -14.69
CA ASN A 122 -10.31 4.19 -15.97
C ASN A 122 -10.74 2.71 -16.03
N GLY A 123 -11.58 2.27 -15.08
CA GLY A 123 -12.15 0.92 -15.07
C GLY A 123 -11.21 -0.14 -14.47
N GLY A 124 -10.18 0.29 -13.75
CA GLY A 124 -9.37 -0.56 -12.90
C GLY A 124 -10.06 -0.88 -11.56
N GLN A 125 -9.27 -1.39 -10.61
CA GLN A 125 -9.74 -1.60 -9.24
C GLN A 125 -10.01 -0.26 -8.53
N THR A 126 -10.81 -0.28 -7.45
CA THR A 126 -11.12 0.92 -6.67
C THR A 126 -9.87 1.46 -5.97
N ALA A 127 -9.86 2.76 -5.69
CA ALA A 127 -8.83 3.38 -4.89
C ALA A 127 -8.79 2.75 -3.48
N GLY A 128 -9.95 2.42 -2.91
CA GLY A 128 -10.08 1.72 -1.64
C GLY A 128 -9.43 0.33 -1.64
N THR A 129 -9.65 -0.46 -2.70
CA THR A 129 -8.95 -1.76 -2.90
C THR A 129 -7.43 -1.57 -2.99
N THR A 130 -6.96 -0.52 -3.67
CA THR A 130 -5.52 -0.21 -3.73
C THR A 130 -4.97 0.11 -2.35
N VAL A 131 -5.64 0.97 -1.57
CA VAL A 131 -5.24 1.30 -0.20
C VAL A 131 -5.21 0.05 0.68
N ARG A 132 -6.25 -0.79 0.61
CA ARG A 132 -6.34 -2.04 1.39
C ARG A 132 -5.20 -3.00 1.03
N HIS A 133 -4.88 -3.14 -0.25
CA HIS A 133 -3.74 -3.96 -0.69
C HIS A 133 -2.43 -3.47 -0.09
N GLU A 134 -2.15 -2.16 -0.14
CA GLU A 134 -0.92 -1.63 0.47
C GLU A 134 -0.87 -1.86 1.99
N ILE A 135 -2.00 -1.78 2.69
CA ILE A 135 -2.08 -2.12 4.12
C ILE A 135 -1.73 -3.60 4.34
N PHE A 136 -2.31 -4.50 3.56
CA PHE A 136 -2.06 -5.95 3.66
C PHE A 136 -0.60 -6.28 3.34
N GLU A 137 -0.03 -5.59 2.37
CA GLU A 137 1.37 -5.76 1.99
C GLU A 137 2.30 -5.31 3.12
N GLY A 138 2.03 -4.15 3.75
CA GLY A 138 2.77 -3.68 4.92
C GLY A 138 2.68 -4.65 6.10
N ALA A 139 1.48 -5.14 6.41
CA ALA A 139 1.25 -6.11 7.47
C ALA A 139 1.96 -7.45 7.21
N SER A 140 1.99 -7.89 5.94
CA SER A 140 2.66 -9.12 5.50
C SER A 140 4.18 -8.98 5.58
N ALA A 141 4.72 -7.85 5.10
CA ALA A 141 6.15 -7.55 5.17
C ALA A 141 6.65 -7.56 6.62
N LEU A 142 5.95 -6.92 7.54
CA LEU A 142 6.26 -6.94 8.98
C LEU A 142 6.31 -8.36 9.54
N SER A 143 5.35 -9.22 9.14
CA SER A 143 5.27 -10.60 9.61
C SER A 143 6.46 -11.44 9.09
N ILE A 144 6.86 -11.23 7.84
CA ILE A 144 8.02 -11.90 7.23
C ILE A 144 9.31 -11.49 7.94
N VAL A 145 9.44 -10.20 8.25
CA VAL A 145 10.66 -9.61 8.84
C VAL A 145 10.84 -10.01 10.30
N ASN A 146 9.74 -10.18 11.02
CA ASN A 146 9.74 -10.61 12.42
C ASN A 146 9.79 -12.15 12.60
N THR A 147 9.84 -12.93 11.52
CA THR A 147 9.96 -14.40 11.62
C THR A 147 11.38 -14.78 12.09
N PRO A 148 11.55 -15.47 13.24
CA PRO A 148 12.87 -15.82 13.77
C PRO A 148 13.67 -16.71 12.81
N VAL A 149 14.96 -16.40 12.62
CA VAL A 149 15.91 -17.10 11.72
C VAL A 149 16.19 -18.57 12.13
N THR A 150 15.65 -19.06 13.24
CA THR A 150 15.96 -20.38 13.83
C THR A 150 15.47 -21.60 13.04
N THR A 151 14.83 -21.43 11.88
CA THR A 151 14.50 -22.52 10.93
C THR A 151 15.33 -22.48 9.64
N GLN A 152 16.30 -21.58 9.51
CA GLN A 152 17.12 -21.45 8.30
C GLN A 152 18.59 -21.80 8.57
N THR A 153 19.18 -22.53 7.63
CA THR A 153 20.50 -23.18 7.71
C THR A 153 21.65 -22.24 8.13
N PRO A 154 22.76 -22.75 8.70
CA PRO A 154 23.83 -21.96 9.34
C PRO A 154 24.59 -20.95 8.46
N ASN A 155 24.23 -20.81 7.19
CA ASN A 155 24.82 -19.88 6.22
C ASN A 155 23.83 -18.79 5.76
N PHE A 156 22.75 -18.56 6.51
CA PHE A 156 21.84 -17.45 6.23
C PHE A 156 22.49 -16.12 6.61
N VAL A 157 23.04 -15.42 5.62
CA VAL A 157 23.21 -13.97 5.68
C VAL A 157 21.79 -13.39 5.63
N PRO A 158 21.34 -12.56 6.60
CA PRO A 158 20.06 -11.90 6.49
C PRO A 158 20.05 -11.18 5.14
N PRO A 159 19.08 -11.44 4.25
CA PRO A 159 19.03 -10.74 2.99
C PRO A 159 18.99 -9.26 3.35
N ALA A 160 19.98 -8.47 2.94
CA ALA A 160 19.83 -7.02 2.91
C ALA A 160 18.48 -6.76 2.24
N PHE A 161 17.48 -6.23 2.98
CA PHE A 161 16.05 -6.22 2.63
C PHE A 161 15.80 -6.32 1.12
N THR A 162 15.71 -7.56 0.64
CA THR A 162 15.80 -7.83 -0.81
C THR A 162 14.44 -7.62 -1.45
N ALA A 163 14.41 -7.42 -2.76
CA ALA A 163 13.20 -7.53 -3.58
C ALA A 163 12.35 -8.80 -3.28
N ASN A 164 12.94 -9.82 -2.64
CA ASN A 164 12.25 -11.02 -2.19
C ASN A 164 11.21 -10.75 -1.07
N VAL A 165 11.51 -9.94 -0.05
CA VAL A 165 10.54 -9.67 1.04
C VAL A 165 9.33 -8.95 0.50
N TYR A 166 9.56 -7.92 -0.32
CA TYR A 166 8.51 -7.19 -1.01
C TYR A 166 7.66 -8.10 -1.89
N ASN A 167 8.28 -8.91 -2.76
CA ASN A 167 7.54 -9.82 -3.63
C ASN A 167 6.71 -10.84 -2.84
N GLN A 168 7.24 -11.38 -1.74
CA GLN A 168 6.48 -12.30 -0.88
C GLN A 168 5.31 -11.60 -0.17
N ALA A 169 5.54 -10.40 0.39
CA ALA A 169 4.50 -9.60 1.00
C ALA A 169 3.40 -9.23 0.00
N HIS A 170 3.79 -8.84 -1.21
CA HIS A 170 2.90 -8.53 -2.31
C HIS A 170 2.02 -9.72 -2.69
N LEU A 171 2.64 -10.90 -2.89
CA LEU A 171 1.89 -12.13 -3.19
C LEU A 171 0.94 -12.55 -2.05
N GLN A 172 1.28 -12.25 -0.79
CA GLN A 172 0.39 -12.46 0.35
C GLN A 172 -0.77 -11.46 0.33
N ALA A 173 -0.51 -10.18 0.09
CA ALA A 173 -1.54 -9.14 -0.01
C ALA A 173 -2.57 -9.46 -1.11
N VAL A 174 -2.11 -9.91 -2.28
CA VAL A 174 -3.01 -10.37 -3.38
C VAL A 174 -3.90 -11.54 -2.97
N ARG A 175 -3.44 -12.42 -2.08
CA ARG A 175 -4.25 -13.53 -1.57
C ARG A 175 -5.25 -13.08 -0.51
N MET A 176 -4.93 -12.00 0.20
CA MET A 176 -5.79 -11.42 1.24
C MET A 176 -6.87 -10.52 0.64
N ASP A 177 -6.65 -9.95 -0.55
CA ASP A 177 -7.61 -9.12 -1.27
C ASP A 177 -7.99 -9.73 -2.61
N SER A 178 -9.13 -10.44 -2.66
CA SER A 178 -9.59 -11.07 -3.90
C SER A 178 -10.10 -10.05 -4.93
N ASN A 179 -10.37 -8.82 -4.51
CA ASN A 179 -10.75 -7.71 -5.39
C ASN A 179 -9.52 -7.09 -6.07
N PHE A 180 -8.32 -7.32 -5.54
CA PHE A 180 -7.09 -6.83 -6.13
C PHE A 180 -6.71 -7.66 -7.36
N LYS A 181 -6.69 -7.03 -8.55
CA LYS A 181 -6.45 -7.73 -9.82
C LYS A 181 -5.17 -7.27 -10.52
N LEU A 182 -4.05 -7.90 -10.16
CA LEU A 182 -2.77 -7.76 -10.87
C LEU A 182 -2.75 -8.31 -12.28
N SER A 183 -3.68 -9.20 -12.66
CA SER A 183 -3.69 -9.79 -14.00
C SER A 183 -3.89 -8.76 -15.11
N ASN A 184 -4.23 -7.52 -14.76
CA ASN A 184 -4.29 -6.38 -15.66
C ASN A 184 -3.10 -5.41 -15.53
N LEU A 185 -2.10 -5.66 -14.66
CA LEU A 185 -0.95 -4.77 -14.36
C LEU A 185 0.42 -5.41 -14.70
N GLY A 186 0.43 -6.63 -15.25
CA GLY A 186 1.66 -7.22 -15.75
C GLY A 186 2.18 -6.32 -16.87
N GLY A 187 3.38 -5.75 -16.69
CA GLY A 187 4.10 -4.95 -17.69
C GLY A 187 3.76 -3.47 -17.78
N ASN A 188 3.74 -2.80 -16.64
CA ASN A 188 3.77 -1.34 -16.52
C ASN A 188 4.79 -0.70 -17.46
N GLN A 189 4.33 -0.07 -18.55
CA GLN A 189 5.17 0.78 -19.41
C GLN A 189 5.03 2.23 -18.97
N VAL A 190 6.17 2.89 -18.75
CA VAL A 190 6.22 4.31 -18.40
C VAL A 190 6.87 5.06 -19.56
N TYR A 191 6.15 6.03 -20.10
CA TYR A 191 6.62 6.88 -21.18
C TYR A 191 6.69 8.34 -20.73
N TYR A 192 7.86 8.96 -20.85
CA TYR A 192 8.05 10.37 -20.53
C TYR A 192 8.14 11.18 -21.83
N GLN A 193 7.12 12.00 -22.09
CA GLN A 193 7.17 12.97 -23.18
C GLN A 193 7.79 14.27 -22.65
N GLN A 194 8.88 14.73 -23.27
CA GLN A 194 9.62 15.88 -22.73
C GLN A 194 8.90 17.23 -22.90
N LYS A 195 7.94 17.38 -23.84
CA LYS A 195 7.24 18.66 -24.10
C LYS A 195 5.80 18.49 -24.63
N PRO A 196 4.77 18.98 -23.90
CA PRO A 196 4.82 19.32 -22.47
C PRO A 196 5.27 18.10 -21.64
N PRO A 197 5.85 18.29 -20.44
CA PRO A 197 6.26 17.18 -19.59
C PRO A 197 5.03 16.40 -19.13
N THR A 198 4.77 15.29 -19.81
CA THR A 198 3.64 14.41 -19.55
C THR A 198 4.19 13.01 -19.32
N LEU A 199 3.95 12.49 -18.12
CA LEU A 199 4.28 11.11 -17.79
C LEU A 199 3.05 10.27 -18.11
N TRP A 200 3.24 9.31 -19.00
CA TRP A 200 2.21 8.38 -19.42
C TRP A 200 2.51 7.02 -18.84
N PHE A 201 1.46 6.33 -18.46
CA PHE A 201 1.56 5.06 -17.79
C PHE A 201 0.53 4.10 -18.38
N ASN A 202 0.92 2.85 -18.60
CA ASN A 202 0.04 1.84 -19.19
C ASN A 202 0.15 0.51 -18.46
N PHE A 203 -1.00 -0.05 -18.08
CA PHE A 203 -1.12 -1.34 -17.40
C PHE A 203 -1.11 -2.55 -18.37
N ASN A 204 -1.23 -2.33 -19.68
CA ASN A 204 -1.33 -3.35 -20.72
C ASN A 204 0.03 -3.61 -21.43
N LEU A 205 0.57 -4.83 -21.28
CA LEU A 205 1.80 -5.33 -21.95
C LEU A 205 1.81 -5.18 -23.47
N ASN A 206 0.63 -5.24 -24.11
CA ASN A 206 0.51 -5.30 -25.56
C ASN A 206 0.31 -3.91 -26.20
N ALA A 207 0.27 -2.84 -25.41
CA ALA A 207 0.16 -1.50 -25.95
C ALA A 207 1.51 -1.02 -26.50
N ASN A 208 1.49 -0.54 -27.74
CA ASN A 208 2.67 0.05 -28.38
C ASN A 208 2.86 1.48 -27.85
N ALA A 209 4.05 1.82 -27.35
CA ALA A 209 4.37 3.17 -26.84
C ALA A 209 4.44 4.27 -27.91
N SER A 210 4.13 3.94 -29.17
CA SER A 210 4.31 4.83 -30.32
C SER A 210 3.15 5.80 -30.57
N THR A 211 2.02 5.66 -29.88
CA THR A 211 0.79 6.40 -30.22
C THR A 211 0.07 6.94 -28.98
N PRO A 212 0.20 8.25 -28.68
CA PRO A 212 -0.65 8.92 -27.69
C PRO A 212 -2.13 8.74 -28.06
N GLY A 213 -2.92 8.14 -27.17
CA GLY A 213 -4.35 7.88 -27.37
C GLY A 213 -4.74 6.41 -27.59
N ASP A 214 -3.80 5.47 -27.56
CA ASP A 214 -4.13 4.04 -27.53
C ASP A 214 -4.85 3.66 -26.22
N PRO A 215 -5.90 2.81 -26.27
CA PRO A 215 -6.64 2.38 -25.07
C PRO A 215 -5.70 1.63 -24.12
N GLY A 216 -5.38 2.27 -22.99
CA GLY A 216 -4.49 1.76 -21.96
C GLY A 216 -3.43 2.75 -21.49
N TRP A 217 -3.16 3.83 -22.23
CA TRP A 217 -2.23 4.88 -21.77
C TRP A 217 -2.97 5.97 -20.99
N PHE A 218 -2.58 6.15 -19.73
CA PHE A 218 -3.12 7.17 -18.83
C PHE A 218 -2.10 8.29 -18.64
N VAL A 219 -2.57 9.53 -18.64
CA VAL A 219 -1.76 10.68 -18.25
C VAL A 219 -1.67 10.69 -16.73
N LEU A 220 -0.46 10.68 -16.18
CA LEU A 220 -0.27 11.04 -14.78
C LEU A 220 -0.50 12.56 -14.68
N GLN A 221 -1.68 12.95 -14.21
CA GLN A 221 -2.08 14.35 -14.09
C GLN A 221 -1.39 15.02 -12.90
N LYS A 222 -0.82 16.20 -13.14
CA LYS A 222 -0.23 17.08 -12.11
C LYS A 222 -1.26 17.65 -11.17
#